data_AF-A0A9E1RVX1-F1
#
_entry.id   AF-A0A9E1RVX1-F1
#
_cell.length_a   1.000
_cell.length_b   1.000
_cell.length_c   1.000
_cell.angle_alpha   90.00
_cell.angle_beta   90.00
_cell.angle_gamma   90.00
#
_symmetry.space_group_name_H-M   'P 1'
#
loop_
_entity.id
_entity.type
_entity.pdbx_description
1 polymer ?
#
loop_
_entity_poly.entity_id
_entity_poly.type
_entity_poly.pdbx_seq_one_letter_code
_entity_poly.pdbx_strand_id
1 'polypeptide(L)'
;MSTRYPLEDRARSKSWSLLSRLQSTRRSTLRRLHRKQPSGPKEYLGQGRFSRRSDYQPFISPGISAVGLFTGAEAIKTGTQVSIWGGTAGTSYDPFYHRACDTLDNVSTQALEVNIDAIAYAIYNLAATTEAVNGLVGVEPSELSNSPR
;
A
#
# COMPACT_ATOMS: atom_id res chain seq x y z
N MET A 1 -37.84 5.90 -30.75
CA MET A 1 -37.85 4.54 -30.15
C MET A 1 -36.52 3.88 -30.47
N SER A 2 -35.64 3.73 -29.47
CA SER A 2 -34.33 3.08 -29.64
C SER A 2 -34.38 1.73 -28.94
N THR A 3 -34.31 0.65 -29.72
CA THR A 3 -34.24 -0.74 -29.24
C THR A 3 -32.83 -1.05 -28.75
N ARG A 4 -32.65 -1.17 -27.43
CA ARG A 4 -31.43 -1.74 -26.83
C ARG A 4 -31.49 -3.27 -26.85
N TYR A 5 -30.40 -3.91 -27.25
CA TYR A 5 -30.24 -5.36 -27.33
C TYR A 5 -30.09 -6.01 -25.93
N PRO A 6 -30.61 -7.23 -25.67
CA PRO A 6 -30.67 -7.81 -24.32
C PRO A 6 -29.40 -8.53 -23.84
N LEU A 7 -28.26 -8.39 -24.53
CA LEU A 7 -27.07 -9.22 -24.27
C LEU A 7 -26.05 -8.57 -23.31
N GLU A 8 -26.16 -7.28 -23.01
CA GLU A 8 -25.19 -6.55 -22.19
C GLU A 8 -25.39 -6.73 -20.67
N ASP A 9 -26.62 -7.00 -20.21
CA ASP A 9 -26.92 -7.09 -18.77
C ASP A 9 -26.45 -8.39 -18.10
N ARG A 10 -26.39 -9.49 -18.86
CA ARG A 10 -26.05 -10.81 -18.29
C ARG A 10 -24.54 -11.01 -18.10
N ALA A 11 -23.71 -10.30 -18.87
CA ALA A 11 -22.25 -10.34 -18.74
C ALA A 11 -21.75 -9.52 -17.53
N ARG A 12 -22.40 -8.39 -17.21
CA ARG A 12 -22.10 -7.61 -15.98
C ARG A 12 -22.37 -8.42 -14.71
N SER A 13 -23.50 -9.12 -14.62
CA SER A 13 -23.88 -9.86 -13.39
C SER A 13 -22.88 -10.95 -12.96
N LYS A 14 -22.33 -11.71 -13.91
CA LYS A 14 -21.40 -12.82 -13.59
C LYS A 14 -20.00 -12.34 -13.20
N SER A 15 -19.49 -11.29 -13.84
CA SER A 15 -18.19 -10.70 -13.48
C SER A 15 -18.20 -10.05 -12.11
N TRP A 16 -19.29 -9.38 -11.74
CA TRP A 16 -19.45 -8.76 -10.43
C TRP A 16 -19.51 -9.79 -9.29
N SER A 17 -20.22 -10.91 -9.49
CA SER A 17 -20.30 -11.96 -8.46
C SER A 17 -18.99 -12.73 -8.24
N LEU A 18 -18.17 -12.90 -9.28
CA LEU A 18 -16.81 -13.47 -9.18
C LEU A 18 -15.84 -12.52 -8.49
N LEU A 19 -15.88 -11.22 -8.83
CA LEU A 19 -15.08 -10.18 -8.19
C LEU A 19 -15.47 -9.98 -6.71
N SER A 20 -16.76 -10.03 -6.38
CA SER A 20 -17.22 -9.96 -4.98
C SER A 20 -16.77 -11.17 -4.16
N ARG A 21 -16.76 -12.38 -4.75
CA ARG A 21 -16.25 -13.59 -4.07
C ARG A 21 -14.75 -13.54 -3.86
N LEU A 22 -13.97 -13.02 -4.81
CA LEU A 22 -12.53 -12.78 -4.68
C LEU A 22 -12.21 -11.71 -3.64
N GLN A 23 -12.97 -10.60 -3.60
CA GLN A 23 -12.82 -9.58 -2.56
C GLN A 23 -13.19 -10.11 -1.17
N SER A 24 -14.22 -10.95 -1.05
CA SER A 24 -14.63 -11.56 0.22
C SER A 24 -13.59 -12.55 0.76
N THR A 25 -13.04 -13.43 -0.07
CA THR A 25 -11.98 -14.36 0.33
C THR A 25 -10.68 -13.64 0.67
N ARG A 26 -10.28 -12.60 -0.07
CA ARG A 26 -9.07 -11.80 0.23
C ARG A 26 -9.22 -10.91 1.48
N ARG A 27 -10.42 -10.39 1.78
CA ARG A 27 -10.72 -9.70 3.05
C ARG A 27 -10.54 -10.62 4.25
N SER A 28 -10.83 -11.92 4.12
CA SER A 28 -10.65 -12.89 5.20
C SER A 28 -9.17 -13.16 5.52
N THR A 29 -8.30 -13.17 4.50
CA THR A 29 -6.85 -13.37 4.64
C THR A 29 -6.16 -12.12 5.19
N LEU A 30 -6.54 -10.93 4.72
CA LEU A 30 -6.04 -9.64 5.24
C LEU A 30 -6.46 -9.39 6.69
N ARG A 31 -7.71 -9.75 7.08
CA ARG A 31 -8.15 -9.72 8.48
C ARG A 31 -7.37 -10.70 9.37
N ARG A 32 -6.99 -11.87 8.84
CA ARG A 32 -6.18 -12.87 9.56
C ARG A 32 -4.74 -12.40 9.78
N LEU A 33 -4.17 -11.64 8.83
CA LEU A 33 -2.87 -10.98 8.97
C LEU A 33 -2.93 -9.81 9.97
N HIS A 34 -4.00 -9.01 9.95
CA HIS A 34 -4.22 -7.92 10.92
C HIS A 34 -4.37 -8.43 12.36
N ARG A 35 -4.98 -9.60 12.58
CA ARG A 35 -5.21 -10.18 13.91
C ARG A 35 -3.93 -10.69 14.61
N LYS A 36 -2.80 -10.79 13.91
CA LYS A 36 -1.52 -11.23 14.50
C LYS A 36 -0.64 -10.08 15.00
N GLN A 37 -1.08 -8.82 14.91
CA GLN A 37 -0.37 -7.68 15.49
C GLN A 37 -0.53 -7.67 17.03
N PRO A 38 0.56 -7.76 17.82
CA PRO A 38 0.47 -7.76 19.27
C PRO A 38 0.07 -6.38 19.82
N SER A 39 -0.77 -6.37 20.86
CA SER A 39 -1.37 -5.19 21.50
C SER A 39 -0.48 -4.52 22.56
N GLY A 40 0.84 -4.56 22.40
CA GLY A 40 1.80 -3.92 23.31
C GLY A 40 1.92 -2.41 23.09
N PRO A 41 2.69 -1.67 23.93
CA PRO A 41 2.99 -0.27 23.67
C PRO A 41 3.48 -0.11 22.25
N LYS A 42 2.88 0.84 21.51
CA LYS A 42 3.15 1.09 20.08
C LYS A 42 4.51 1.76 19.90
N GLU A 43 5.56 1.07 20.30
CA GLU A 43 6.87 1.29 19.72
C GLU A 43 6.78 0.71 18.31
N TYR A 44 6.58 1.58 17.32
CA TYR A 44 6.51 1.21 15.92
C TYR A 44 7.85 0.57 15.53
N LEU A 45 7.91 -0.76 15.65
CA LEU A 45 9.04 -1.59 15.29
C LEU A 45 9.18 -1.53 13.76
N GLY A 46 10.11 -0.72 13.29
CA GLY A 46 10.32 -0.37 11.89
C GLY A 46 9.96 1.09 11.67
N GLN A 47 10.93 1.91 11.27
CA GLN A 47 10.79 3.36 11.08
C GLN A 47 9.71 3.68 10.04
N GLY A 48 8.45 3.70 10.47
CA GLY A 48 7.25 4.03 9.69
C GLY A 48 6.76 5.46 9.96
N ARG A 49 7.69 6.37 10.24
CA ARG A 49 7.40 7.78 10.48
C ARG A 49 7.96 8.56 9.29
N PHE A 50 7.12 9.40 8.67
CA PHE A 50 7.58 10.34 7.65
C PHE A 50 8.75 11.16 8.22
N SER A 51 9.95 10.81 7.81
CA SER A 51 11.18 11.57 8.04
C SER A 51 11.34 12.60 6.93
N ARG A 52 12.17 13.63 7.08
CA ARG A 52 12.46 14.56 5.98
C ARG A 52 13.38 13.98 4.89
N ARG A 53 13.65 12.67 4.89
CA ARG A 53 14.71 12.02 4.09
C ARG A 53 14.20 11.30 2.83
N SER A 54 13.05 11.68 2.29
CA SER A 54 12.50 11.10 1.04
C SER A 54 11.56 12.09 0.34
N ASP A 55 11.20 11.80 -0.90
CA ASP A 55 10.52 12.70 -1.84
C ASP A 55 9.05 13.00 -1.50
N TYR A 56 8.47 12.34 -0.50
CA TYR A 56 7.13 12.72 -0.03
C TYR A 56 7.15 14.07 0.72
N GLN A 57 8.31 14.54 1.19
CA GLN A 57 8.36 15.73 2.05
C GLN A 57 7.85 17.01 1.35
N PRO A 58 8.22 17.31 0.09
CA PRO A 58 7.65 18.44 -0.64
C PRO A 58 6.13 18.38 -0.86
N PHE A 59 5.49 17.19 -0.80
CA PHE A 59 4.04 17.06 -0.89
C PHE A 59 3.36 17.28 0.47
N ILE A 60 3.93 16.73 1.54
CA ILE A 60 3.38 16.88 2.89
C ILE A 60 3.45 18.35 3.35
N SER A 61 4.52 19.07 3.00
CA SER A 61 4.73 20.47 3.42
C SER A 61 3.56 21.42 3.07
N PRO A 62 2.97 21.40 1.85
CA PRO A 62 1.76 22.17 1.51
C PRO A 62 0.44 21.46 1.88
N GLY A 63 0.46 20.36 2.64
CA GLY A 63 -0.74 19.67 3.10
C GLY A 63 -1.28 18.59 2.14
N ILE A 64 -0.53 18.21 1.10
CA ILE A 64 -0.91 17.08 0.26
C ILE A 64 -0.58 15.79 1.00
N SER A 65 -1.60 14.94 1.22
CA SER A 65 -1.41 13.64 1.86
C SER A 65 -0.51 12.74 1.01
N ALA A 66 0.47 12.12 1.65
CA ALA A 66 1.36 11.14 1.03
C ALA A 66 1.32 9.82 1.79
N VAL A 67 1.72 8.74 1.13
CA VAL A 67 1.90 7.41 1.70
C VAL A 67 3.21 6.84 1.15
N GLY A 68 3.83 5.94 1.90
CA GLY A 68 5.04 5.26 1.48
C GLY A 68 5.24 3.94 2.20
N LEU A 69 6.08 3.10 1.62
CA LEU A 69 6.53 1.84 2.21
C LEU A 69 8.06 1.90 2.31
N PHE A 70 8.61 1.25 3.32
CA PHE A 70 10.05 1.23 3.55
C PHE A 70 10.48 -0.07 4.22
N THR A 71 11.48 -0.74 3.66
CA THR A 71 12.02 -2.00 4.17
C THR A 71 13.16 -1.81 5.19
N GLY A 72 13.58 -0.57 5.41
CA GLY A 72 14.74 -0.22 6.23
C GLY A 72 15.99 0.04 5.39
N ALA A 73 16.98 0.69 6.01
CA ALA A 73 18.31 0.96 5.45
C ALA A 73 19.40 0.66 6.49
N GLU A 74 20.04 1.69 7.06
CA GLU A 74 21.20 1.57 7.94
C GLU A 74 20.89 1.04 9.36
N ALA A 75 19.62 1.09 9.78
CA ALA A 75 19.23 0.71 11.13
C ALA A 75 19.38 -0.80 11.38
N ILE A 76 19.70 -1.18 12.63
CA ILE A 76 19.94 -2.56 13.01
C ILE A 76 18.62 -3.30 13.26
N LYS A 77 18.49 -4.49 12.68
CA LYS A 77 17.35 -5.38 12.87
C LYS A 77 17.44 -6.06 14.24
N THR A 78 16.38 -5.93 15.04
CA THR A 78 16.28 -6.53 16.37
C THR A 78 15.86 -8.00 16.30
N GLY A 79 16.10 -8.76 17.39
CA GLY A 79 15.63 -10.14 17.50
C GLY A 79 14.11 -10.28 17.36
N THR A 80 13.35 -9.33 17.91
CA THR A 80 11.88 -9.26 17.77
C THR A 80 11.46 -9.05 16.33
N GLN A 81 12.19 -8.26 15.54
CA GLN A 81 11.87 -8.08 14.12
C GLN A 81 12.21 -9.30 13.30
N VAL A 82 13.30 -10.00 13.62
CA VAL A 82 13.62 -11.29 12.99
C VAL A 82 12.56 -12.34 13.28
N SER A 83 12.00 -12.39 14.49
CA SER A 83 10.95 -13.37 14.79
C SER A 83 9.64 -13.13 13.99
N ILE A 84 9.41 -11.90 13.53
CA ILE A 84 8.23 -11.54 12.72
C ILE A 84 8.52 -11.63 11.22
N TRP A 85 9.69 -11.14 10.78
CA TRP A 85 10.01 -10.91 9.36
C TRP A 85 11.21 -11.70 8.84
N GLY A 86 11.87 -12.49 9.69
CA GLY A 86 13.07 -13.22 9.34
C GLY A 86 14.31 -12.34 9.14
N GLY A 87 15.35 -12.96 8.56
CA GLY A 87 16.68 -12.35 8.40
C GLY A 87 17.56 -12.52 9.63
N THR A 88 18.55 -11.64 9.76
CA THR A 88 19.62 -11.75 10.78
C THR A 88 19.53 -10.62 11.79
N ALA A 89 19.51 -10.96 13.07
CA ALA A 89 19.50 -9.97 14.15
C ALA A 89 20.90 -9.34 14.29
N GLY A 90 20.97 -8.09 14.70
CA GLY A 90 22.26 -7.38 14.86
C GLY A 90 22.90 -6.92 13.54
N THR A 91 22.27 -7.21 12.40
CA THR A 91 22.68 -6.69 11.08
C THR A 91 21.78 -5.52 10.65
N SER A 92 22.27 -4.60 9.83
CA SER A 92 21.41 -3.58 9.23
C SER A 92 20.36 -4.19 8.30
N TYR A 93 19.26 -3.47 8.05
CA TYR A 93 18.25 -3.93 7.08
C TYR A 93 18.82 -4.04 5.67
N ASP A 94 19.63 -3.05 5.28
CA ASP A 94 20.41 -3.04 4.05
C ASP A 94 21.89 -2.82 4.39
N PRO A 95 22.74 -3.85 4.29
CA PRO A 95 24.19 -3.74 4.52
C PRO A 95 24.93 -2.90 3.47
N PHE A 96 24.32 -2.73 2.29
CA PHE A 96 24.93 -2.06 1.14
C PHE A 96 24.33 -0.69 0.83
N TYR A 97 23.49 -0.16 1.73
CA TYR A 97 22.94 1.20 1.61
C TYR A 97 24.02 2.24 1.29
N HIS A 98 23.86 2.95 0.17
CA HIS A 98 24.81 3.94 -0.37
C HIS A 98 26.24 3.40 -0.64
N ARG A 99 26.37 2.12 -0.95
CA ARG A 99 27.65 1.49 -1.32
C ARG A 99 27.60 0.99 -2.76
N ALA A 100 28.77 0.78 -3.36
CA ALA A 100 28.88 0.30 -4.74
C ALA A 100 28.29 -1.11 -4.97
N CYS A 101 28.15 -1.89 -3.90
CA CYS A 101 27.55 -3.22 -3.94
C CYS A 101 26.01 -3.22 -3.85
N ASP A 102 25.36 -2.05 -3.78
CA ASP A 102 23.91 -1.94 -3.95
C ASP A 102 23.54 -2.18 -5.43
N THR A 103 23.30 -3.44 -5.73
CA THR A 103 23.08 -3.98 -7.07
C THR A 103 21.86 -4.91 -7.07
N LEU A 104 21.52 -5.50 -8.21
CA LEU A 104 20.41 -6.45 -8.30
C LEU A 104 20.57 -7.67 -7.38
N ASP A 105 21.80 -8.01 -7.00
CA ASP A 105 22.09 -9.09 -6.06
C ASP A 105 21.72 -8.75 -4.60
N ASN A 106 21.46 -7.47 -4.29
CA ASN A 106 21.07 -6.99 -2.97
C ASN A 106 19.54 -6.82 -2.81
N VAL A 107 18.74 -7.47 -3.65
CA VAL A 107 17.28 -7.35 -3.62
C VAL A 107 16.63 -8.57 -2.97
N SER A 108 15.85 -8.34 -1.91
CA SER A 108 14.94 -9.36 -1.38
C SER A 108 13.68 -9.44 -2.25
N THR A 109 13.55 -10.51 -3.03
CA THR A 109 12.36 -10.74 -3.88
C THR A 109 11.08 -10.86 -3.08
N GLN A 110 11.13 -11.48 -1.89
CA GLN A 110 9.99 -11.58 -0.99
C GLN A 110 9.53 -10.19 -0.49
N ALA A 111 10.47 -9.35 -0.05
CA ALA A 111 10.12 -8.01 0.40
C ALA A 111 9.59 -7.18 -0.78
N LEU A 112 10.20 -7.31 -1.96
CA LEU A 112 9.75 -6.64 -3.17
C LEU A 112 8.31 -7.02 -3.53
N GLU A 113 7.99 -8.31 -3.58
CA GLU A 113 6.65 -8.81 -3.90
C GLU A 113 5.59 -8.26 -2.94
N VAL A 114 5.84 -8.34 -1.62
CA VAL A 114 4.91 -7.82 -0.61
C VAL A 114 4.68 -6.31 -0.76
N ASN A 115 5.73 -5.54 -1.03
CA ASN A 115 5.61 -4.10 -1.17
C ASN A 115 4.93 -3.69 -2.49
N ILE A 116 5.19 -4.41 -3.58
CA ILE A 116 4.51 -4.21 -4.87
C ILE A 116 3.01 -4.48 -4.73
N ASP A 117 2.63 -5.58 -4.09
CA ASP A 117 1.22 -5.90 -3.85
C ASP A 117 0.54 -4.84 -2.97
N ALA A 118 1.22 -4.38 -1.93
CA ALA A 118 0.70 -3.37 -1.03
C ALA A 118 0.49 -2.00 -1.72
N ILE A 119 1.47 -1.54 -2.52
CA ILE A 119 1.32 -0.27 -3.24
C ILE A 119 0.29 -0.39 -4.38
N ALA A 120 0.24 -1.51 -5.09
CA ALA A 120 -0.78 -1.74 -6.12
C ALA A 120 -2.18 -1.73 -5.50
N TYR A 121 -2.37 -2.36 -4.34
CA TYR A 121 -3.61 -2.32 -3.59
C TYR A 121 -3.96 -0.88 -3.16
N ALA A 122 -3.00 -0.12 -2.63
CA ALA A 122 -3.23 1.26 -2.21
C ALA A 122 -3.65 2.14 -3.39
N ILE A 123 -2.92 2.06 -4.52
CA ILE A 123 -3.24 2.82 -5.75
C ILE A 123 -4.64 2.45 -6.24
N TYR A 124 -4.97 1.16 -6.34
CA TYR A 124 -6.28 0.72 -6.82
C TYR A 124 -7.43 1.28 -5.97
N ASN A 125 -7.29 1.29 -4.64
CA ASN A 125 -8.35 1.81 -3.76
C ASN A 125 -8.38 3.35 -3.75
N LEU A 126 -7.23 4.01 -3.72
CA LEU A 126 -7.14 5.48 -3.64
C LEU A 126 -7.49 6.17 -4.97
N ALA A 127 -7.27 5.49 -6.10
CA ALA A 127 -7.75 5.95 -7.40
C ALA A 127 -9.29 5.88 -7.50
N ALA A 128 -9.92 4.93 -6.80
CA ALA A 128 -11.38 4.85 -6.75
C ALA A 128 -11.98 5.89 -5.81
N THR A 129 -11.35 6.15 -4.67
CA THR A 129 -11.78 7.19 -3.73
C THR A 129 -10.67 7.57 -2.75
N THR A 130 -10.55 8.86 -2.45
CA THR A 130 -9.65 9.39 -1.40
C THR A 130 -10.38 9.70 -0.11
N GLU A 131 -11.68 9.43 -0.01
CA GLU A 131 -12.53 9.85 1.12
C GLU A 131 -11.98 9.39 2.48
N ALA A 132 -11.42 8.18 2.55
CA ALA A 132 -10.79 7.69 3.78
C ALA A 132 -9.52 8.47 4.20
N VAL A 133 -8.93 9.24 3.29
CA VAL A 133 -7.71 10.04 3.50
C VAL A 133 -8.05 11.51 3.78
N ASN A 134 -8.94 12.10 2.99
CA ASN A 134 -9.23 13.54 3.04
C ASN A 134 -10.69 13.89 3.35
N GLY A 135 -11.57 12.90 3.55
CA GLY A 135 -13.00 13.10 3.79
C GLY A 135 -13.79 13.55 2.56
N LEU A 136 -13.16 13.61 1.38
CA LEU A 136 -13.80 14.05 0.14
C LEU A 136 -14.22 12.84 -0.69
N VAL A 137 -15.51 12.75 -0.99
CA VAL A 137 -16.04 11.78 -1.96
C VAL A 137 -15.52 12.18 -3.34
N GLY A 138 -14.98 11.21 -4.09
CA GLY A 138 -14.55 11.44 -5.47
C GLY A 138 -15.72 11.92 -6.32
N VAL A 139 -15.49 12.96 -7.11
CA VAL A 139 -16.45 13.51 -8.08
C VAL A 139 -16.11 13.01 -9.48
N GLU A 140 -17.11 12.91 -10.36
CA GLU A 140 -16.85 12.49 -11.75
C GLU A 140 -15.95 13.51 -12.44
N PRO A 141 -15.06 13.10 -13.37
CA PRO A 141 -14.16 14.04 -14.05
C PRO A 141 -14.86 15.22 -14.74
N SER A 142 -16.10 15.02 -15.20
CA SER A 142 -16.94 16.08 -15.78
C SER A 142 -17.36 17.17 -14.78
N GLU A 143 -17.42 16.83 -13.49
CA GLU A 143 -17.80 17.74 -12.42
C GLU A 143 -16.61 18.62 -11.99
N LEU A 144 -15.38 18.13 -12.14
CA LEU A 144 -14.15 18.90 -11.85
C LEU A 144 -13.94 20.07 -12.83
N SER A 145 -14.43 19.97 -14.07
CA SER A 145 -14.29 21.02 -15.08
C SER A 145 -15.07 22.30 -14.74
N ASN A 146 -16.11 22.18 -13.90
CA ASN A 146 -17.01 23.28 -13.54
C ASN A 146 -16.75 23.88 -12.15
N SER A 147 -15.71 23.44 -11.43
CA SER A 147 -15.35 24.03 -10.14
C SER A 147 -14.61 25.35 -10.35
N PRO A 148 -14.97 26.45 -9.64
CA PRO A 148 -14.13 27.64 -9.62
C PRO A 148 -12.74 27.26 -9.08
N ARG A 149 -11.70 27.71 -9.79
CA ARG A 149 -10.29 27.57 -9.37
C ARG A 149 -9.95 28.60 -8.30
#